data_AF-A0A9X0G217-F1
#
_entry.id   AF-A0A9X0G217-F1
#
_cell.length_a   1.000
_cell.length_b   1.000
_cell.length_c   1.000
_cell.angle_alpha   90.00
_cell.angle_beta   90.00
_cell.angle_gamma   90.00
#
_symmetry.space_group_name_H-M   'P 1'
#
loop_
_entity.id
_entity.type
_entity.pdbx_description
1 polymer ?
#
loop_
_entity_poly.entity_id
_entity_poly.type
_entity_poly.pdbx_seq_one_letter_code
_entity_poly.pdbx_strand_id
1 'polypeptide(L)' 'MKVKVGYLIASGVNYNGVNVQGVGEDKMFDIFYYTNTDELNMISDFKELKDGCIRVATNLYGKNSSEVQAVKAAYI' A
#
# COMPACT_ATOMS: atom_id res chain seq x y z
N MET A 1 -6.87 -13.07 -3.50
CA MET A 1 -6.68 -12.10 -2.40
C MET A 1 -5.56 -11.08 -2.68
N LYS A 2 -4.44 -11.43 -3.33
CA LYS A 2 -3.30 -10.50 -3.62
C LYS A 2 -3.61 -9.36 -4.61
N VAL A 3 -4.38 -9.62 -5.67
CA VAL A 3 -4.76 -8.59 -6.68
C VAL A 3 -5.63 -7.47 -6.07
N LYS A 4 -6.30 -7.75 -4.95
CA LYS A 4 -7.24 -6.80 -4.33
C LYS A 4 -6.53 -5.61 -3.68
N VAL A 5 -5.39 -5.82 -3.01
CA VAL A 5 -4.72 -4.74 -2.27
C VAL A 5 -4.15 -3.68 -3.21
N GLY A 6 -3.41 -4.08 -4.24
CA GLY A 6 -2.90 -3.14 -5.25
C GLY A 6 -4.02 -2.37 -5.94
N TYR A 7 -5.08 -3.06 -6.34
CA TYR A 7 -6.27 -2.42 -6.89
C TYR A 7 -6.88 -1.37 -5.95
N LEU A 8 -7.01 -1.70 -4.65
CA LEU A 8 -7.56 -0.79 -3.65
C LEU A 8 -6.65 0.41 -3.35
N ILE A 9 -5.32 0.25 -3.40
CA ILE A 9 -4.38 1.36 -3.27
C ILE A 9 -4.52 2.31 -4.48
N ALA A 10 -4.58 1.75 -5.70
CA ALA A 10 -4.66 2.55 -6.92
C ALA A 10 -6.04 3.21 -7.09
N SER A 11 -7.12 2.49 -6.81
CA SER A 11 -8.50 2.89 -7.14
C SER A 11 -9.28 3.45 -5.94
N GLY A 12 -8.84 3.17 -4.72
CA GLY A 12 -9.50 3.59 -3.48
C GLY A 12 -10.29 2.48 -2.79
N VAL A 13 -10.71 2.79 -1.56
CA VAL A 13 -11.47 1.89 -0.68
C VAL A 13 -12.80 2.55 -0.34
N ASN A 14 -13.89 1.82 -0.56
CA ASN A 14 -15.21 2.15 0.00
C ASN A 14 -15.74 0.93 0.74
N TYR A 15 -15.74 0.99 2.08
CA TYR A 15 -16.20 -0.11 2.93
C TYR A 15 -16.73 0.43 4.26
N ASN A 16 -17.94 0.03 4.66
CA ASN A 16 -18.57 0.39 5.94
C ASN A 16 -18.50 1.90 6.28
N GLY A 17 -18.68 2.78 5.28
CA GLY A 17 -18.63 4.23 5.46
C GLY A 17 -17.23 4.84 5.47
N VAL A 18 -16.17 4.03 5.41
CA VAL A 18 -14.80 4.50 5.15
C VAL A 18 -14.64 4.70 3.65
N ASN A 19 -14.36 5.93 3.24
CA ASN A 19 -14.03 6.29 1.86
C ASN A 19 -12.61 6.86 1.80
N VAL A 20 -11.70 6.15 1.15
CA VAL A 20 -10.32 6.60 0.91
C VAL A 20 -10.10 6.63 -0.60
N GLN A 21 -9.73 7.80 -1.12
CA GLN A 21 -9.40 7.95 -2.53
C GLN A 21 -8.14 7.15 -2.88
N GLY A 22 -8.14 6.54 -4.06
CA GLY A 22 -6.96 5.87 -4.59
C GLY A 22 -5.86 6.86 -4.98
N VAL A 23 -4.63 6.36 -5.04
CA VAL A 23 -3.45 7.17 -5.36
C VAL A 23 -2.93 6.99 -6.78
N GLY A 24 -3.65 6.20 -7.59
CA GLY A 24 -3.27 5.88 -8.98
C GLY A 24 -2.29 4.71 -9.08
N GLU A 25 -2.19 4.15 -10.28
CA GLU A 25 -1.37 2.97 -10.57
C GLU A 25 0.13 3.25 -10.44
N ASP A 26 0.63 4.40 -10.93
CA ASP A 26 2.06 4.72 -10.89
C ASP A 26 2.62 4.69 -9.46
N LYS A 27 1.95 5.38 -8.53
CA LYS A 27 2.35 5.40 -7.11
C LYS A 27 2.18 4.05 -6.44
N MET A 28 1.14 3.30 -6.81
CA MET A 28 0.95 1.93 -6.35
C MET A 28 2.10 1.03 -6.80
N PHE A 29 2.53 1.14 -8.06
CA PHE A 29 3.66 0.40 -8.61
C PHE A 29 4.96 0.76 -7.89
N ASP A 30 5.24 2.03 -7.67
CA ASP A 30 6.44 2.45 -6.91
C ASP A 30 6.46 1.81 -5.51
N ILE A 31 5.34 1.87 -4.78
CA ILE A 31 5.25 1.30 -3.43
C ILE A 31 5.51 -0.20 -3.46
N PHE A 32 4.87 -0.94 -4.36
CA PHE A 32 5.07 -2.39 -4.45
C PHE A 32 6.46 -2.75 -4.95
N TYR A 33 7.01 -2.01 -5.90
CA TYR A 33 8.35 -2.26 -6.44
C TYR A 33 9.39 -2.19 -5.33
N TYR A 34 9.49 -1.04 -4.65
CA TYR A 34 10.48 -0.85 -3.58
C TYR A 34 10.22 -1.75 -2.38
N THR A 35 8.96 -2.07 -2.07
CA THR A 35 8.68 -3.05 -1.00
C THR A 35 9.24 -4.42 -1.35
N ASN A 36 9.06 -4.89 -2.58
CA ASN A 36 9.57 -6.21 -3.00
C ASN A 36 11.10 -6.26 -3.12
N THR A 37 11.75 -5.16 -3.53
CA THR A 37 13.21 -5.13 -3.71
C THR A 37 13.97 -4.84 -2.42
N ASP A 38 13.42 -4.00 -1.54
CA ASP A 38 14.19 -3.40 -0.44
C ASP A 38 13.74 -3.89 0.94
N GLU A 39 12.47 -4.29 1.09
CA GLU A 39 11.88 -4.62 2.40
C GLU A 39 11.60 -6.11 2.60
N LEU A 40 11.42 -6.87 1.52
CA LEU A 40 11.00 -8.28 1.58
C LEU A 40 12.10 -9.26 1.20
N ASN A 41 11.93 -10.49 1.66
CA ASN A 41 12.79 -11.61 1.32
C ASN A 41 11.96 -12.87 0.99
N MET A 42 12.65 -13.96 0.66
CA MET A 42 12.05 -15.21 0.19
C MET A 42 11.11 -15.91 1.18
N ILE A 43 11.17 -15.60 2.47
CA ILE A 43 10.27 -16.16 3.49
C ILE A 43 9.23 -15.15 4.00
N SER A 44 9.19 -13.95 3.42
CA SER A 44 8.33 -12.90 3.95
C SER A 44 6.85 -13.22 3.83
N ASP A 45 6.10 -12.83 4.85
CA ASP A 45 4.66 -13.05 4.92
C ASP A 45 3.83 -11.79 4.55
N PHE A 46 2.51 -11.91 4.65
CA PHE A 46 1.59 -10.81 4.35
C PHE A 46 1.64 -9.65 5.34
N LYS A 47 2.02 -9.91 6.59
CA LYS A 47 2.17 -8.88 7.61
C LYS A 47 3.42 -8.05 7.31
N GLU A 48 4.51 -8.71 6.96
CA GLU A 48 5.75 -8.04 6.54
C GLU A 48 5.55 -7.24 5.25
N LEU A 49 4.81 -7.77 4.27
CA LEU A 49 4.41 -7.00 3.08
C LEU A 49 3.63 -5.73 3.45
N LYS A 50 2.65 -5.83 4.35
CA LYS A 50 1.88 -4.65 4.81
C LYS A 50 2.80 -3.61 5.45
N ASP A 51 3.65 -4.03 6.39
CA ASP A 51 4.52 -3.14 7.12
C ASP A 51 5.57 -2.50 6.21
N GLY A 52 6.10 -3.25 5.23
CA GLY A 52 6.99 -2.76 4.18
C GLY A 52 6.34 -1.71 3.29
N CYS A 53 5.12 -1.96 2.77
CA CYS A 53 4.37 -0.98 1.99
C CYS A 53 4.13 0.34 2.76
N ILE A 54 3.84 0.25 4.07
CA ILE A 54 3.66 1.45 4.91
C ILE A 54 4.99 2.21 5.07
N ARG A 55 6.11 1.50 5.29
CA ARG A 55 7.45 2.13 5.39
C ARG A 55 7.84 2.82 4.09
N VAL A 56 7.74 2.11 2.96
CA VAL A 56 8.05 2.67 1.63
C VAL A 56 7.18 3.88 1.32
N ALA A 57 5.85 3.79 1.51
CA ALA A 57 4.96 4.93 1.28
C ALA A 57 5.29 6.12 2.19
N THR A 58 5.69 5.86 3.44
CA THR A 58 6.14 6.91 4.38
C THR A 58 7.42 7.58 3.90
N ASN A 59 8.37 6.82 3.37
CA ASN A 59 9.66 7.33 2.89
C ASN A 59 9.50 8.13 1.59
N LEU A 60 8.68 7.65 0.65
CA LEU A 60 8.46 8.31 -0.64
C LEU A 60 7.59 9.57 -0.53
N TYR A 61 6.54 9.53 0.29
CA TYR A 61 5.48 10.54 0.26
C TYR A 61 5.26 11.26 1.60
N GLY A 62 5.89 10.79 2.68
CA GLY A 62 5.75 11.33 4.02
C GLY A 62 4.66 10.64 4.85
N LYS A 63 4.84 10.68 6.18
CA LYS A 63 4.03 9.93 7.17
C LYS A 63 2.52 10.20 7.12
N ASN A 64 2.13 11.43 6.78
CA ASN A 64 0.73 11.88 6.79
C ASN A 64 0.11 11.94 5.38
N SER A 65 0.77 11.36 4.37
CA SER A 65 0.36 11.39 2.98
C SER A 65 -0.90 10.57 2.70
N SER A 66 -1.57 10.89 1.59
CA SER A 66 -2.68 10.09 1.04
C SER A 66 -2.29 8.65 0.75
N GLU A 67 -1.04 8.42 0.37
CA GLU A 67 -0.45 7.13 0.01
C GLU A 67 -0.35 6.22 1.23
N VAL A 68 0.15 6.75 2.35
CA VAL A 68 0.17 6.01 3.62
C VAL A 68 -1.25 5.67 4.09
N GLN A 69 -2.21 6.58 3.89
CA GLN A 69 -3.60 6.33 4.23
C GLN A 69 -4.23 5.26 3.32
N ALA A 70 -4.00 5.34 2.01
CA ALA A 70 -4.49 4.38 1.02
C ALA A 70 -3.93 2.97 1.26
N VAL A 71 -2.62 2.86 1.54
CA VAL A 71 -2.00 1.58 1.92
C VAL A 71 -2.67 1.03 3.17
N LYS A 72 -2.77 1.80 4.26
CA LYS A 72 -3.40 1.31 5.50
C LYS A 72 -4.85 0.87 5.27
N ALA A 73 -5.60 1.60 4.45
CA ALA A 73 -6.98 1.30 4.15
C ALA A 73 -7.16 0.03 3.28
N ALA A 74 -6.22 -0.25 2.39
CA ALA A 74 -6.29 -1.43 1.52
C ALA A 74 -6.06 -2.76 2.25
N TYR A 75 -5.48 -2.74 3.45
CA TYR A 75 -5.24 -3.91 4.32
C TYR A 75 -6.25 -4.02 5.48
N ILE A 76 -7.39 -3.31 5.42
CA ILE A 76 -8.51 -3.48 6.36
C ILE A 76 -9.20 -4.83 6.12
#